data_AF-A0A9W4TLE7-F1
#
_entry.id   AF-A0A9W4TLE7-F1
#
_cell.length_a   1.000
_cell.length_b   1.000
_cell.length_c   1.000
_cell.angle_alpha   90.00
_cell.angle_beta   90.00
_cell.angle_gamma   90.00
#
_symmetry.space_group_name_H-M   'P 1'
#
loop_
_entity.id
_entity.type
_entity.pdbx_description
1 polymer ?
#
loop_
_entity_poly.entity_id
_entity_poly.type
_entity_poly.pdbx_seq_one_letter_code
_entity_poly.pdbx_strand_id
1 'polypeptide(L)'
;MVYLGGSFLRQENQLMKIIAWNCNMAFRKKATFLDAYNADIAVISECENPENLKFQTDAKLPNDLLWYGTNPHKGLAVFSYSNYKFQLLDSHNPLFKNILPIAVTGGDIDFTLFAIWANNPQDKDGQYVTQVWKAINYYEDLIKEHKTILIGDFNSNTIWDKPRREGNHTTVVNKLGEKKIFSTYHKYFKQEQGKEEHPTLYLYRHENKPYHLDYCFASQDFMEVLESVEVGTYQDWTMLSDHKPIIINFNI
;
A
#
# COMPACT_ATOMS: atom_id res chain seq x y z
N MET A 1 53.78 20.02 7.81
CA MET A 1 52.50 20.35 7.15
C MET A 1 51.81 19.03 6.88
N VAL A 2 50.99 18.56 7.81
CA VAL A 2 50.32 17.25 7.72
C VAL A 2 48.90 17.53 7.25
N TYR A 3 48.54 17.00 6.09
CA TYR A 3 47.17 17.01 5.58
C TYR A 3 46.33 16.08 6.46
N LEU A 4 45.33 16.64 7.14
CA LEU A 4 44.25 15.86 7.76
C LEU A 4 43.20 15.60 6.67
N GLY A 5 43.24 14.39 6.10
CA GLY A 5 42.15 13.86 5.29
C GLY A 5 40.97 13.51 6.19
N GLY A 6 39.94 14.36 6.19
CA GLY A 6 38.67 14.02 6.80
C GLY A 6 37.97 12.95 5.94
N SER A 7 37.84 11.74 6.47
CA SER A 7 36.91 10.76 5.92
C SER A 7 35.50 11.25 6.21
N PHE A 8 34.79 11.71 5.19
CA PHE A 8 33.34 11.78 5.22
C PHE A 8 32.82 10.35 5.33
N LEU A 9 32.49 9.93 6.55
CA LEU A 9 31.64 8.77 6.77
C LEU A 9 30.28 9.13 6.16
N ARG A 10 29.94 8.54 5.01
CA ARG A 10 28.54 8.49 4.57
C ARG A 10 27.76 7.83 5.69
N GLN A 11 26.73 8.48 6.20
CA GLN A 11 25.68 7.76 6.93
C GLN A 11 25.23 6.61 6.04
N GLU A 12 25.24 5.39 6.56
CA GLU A 12 24.52 4.29 5.92
C GLU A 12 23.03 4.66 6.00
N ASN A 13 22.45 5.11 4.89
CA ASN A 13 21.01 5.28 4.80
C ASN A 13 20.33 3.95 5.13
N GLN A 14 19.22 4.00 5.87
CA GLN A 14 18.46 2.81 6.23
C GLN A 14 17.36 2.57 5.20
N LEU A 15 17.18 1.31 4.82
CA LEU A 15 16.11 0.95 3.88
C LEU A 15 14.79 0.86 4.64
N MET A 16 13.85 1.76 4.35
CA MET A 16 12.46 1.59 4.76
C MET A 16 11.76 0.65 3.79
N LYS A 17 11.27 -0.48 4.31
CA LYS A 17 10.51 -1.47 3.54
C LYS A 17 9.04 -1.43 3.87
N ILE A 18 8.22 -1.13 2.85
CA ILE A 18 6.76 -1.17 2.95
C ILE A 18 6.18 -2.27 2.06
N ILE A 19 5.25 -3.05 2.60
CA ILE A 19 4.53 -4.10 1.87
C ILE A 19 3.04 -3.78 1.84
N ALA A 20 2.39 -4.03 0.71
CA ALA A 20 0.94 -4.15 0.66
C ALA A 20 0.50 -5.50 0.12
N TRP A 21 -0.52 -6.09 0.75
CA TRP A 21 -1.06 -7.38 0.35
C TRP A 21 -2.53 -7.54 0.76
N ASN A 22 -3.40 -7.84 -0.20
CA ASN A 22 -4.70 -8.41 0.13
C ASN A 22 -4.51 -9.89 0.55
N CYS A 23 -4.68 -10.16 1.84
CA CYS A 23 -4.40 -11.49 2.37
C CYS A 23 -5.52 -12.48 2.13
N ASN A 24 -6.69 -12.06 1.62
CA ASN A 24 -7.90 -12.89 1.48
C ASN A 24 -8.24 -13.61 2.79
N MET A 25 -8.47 -12.81 3.84
CA MET A 25 -8.85 -13.23 5.20
C MET A 25 -7.81 -14.12 5.90
N ALA A 26 -8.11 -14.49 7.16
CA ALA A 26 -7.33 -15.42 7.98
C ALA A 26 -5.81 -15.10 8.07
N PHE A 27 -5.47 -13.81 8.15
CA PHE A 27 -4.10 -13.33 8.17
C PHE A 27 -3.24 -13.97 9.28
N ARG A 28 -3.83 -14.33 10.43
CA ARG A 28 -3.12 -15.03 11.52
C ARG A 28 -2.40 -16.32 11.10
N LYS A 29 -2.88 -16.97 10.03
CA LYS A 29 -2.30 -18.21 9.46
C LYS A 29 -1.23 -17.95 8.41
N LYS A 30 -1.03 -16.69 8.02
CA LYS A 30 -0.26 -16.26 6.84
C LYS A 30 0.82 -15.23 7.19
N ALA A 31 0.77 -14.62 8.38
CA ALA A 31 1.69 -13.56 8.78
C ALA A 31 3.17 -13.96 8.70
N THR A 32 3.50 -15.22 9.03
CA THR A 32 4.89 -15.73 9.00
C THR A 32 5.52 -15.69 7.61
N PHE A 33 4.73 -15.69 6.53
CA PHE A 33 5.25 -15.55 5.16
C PHE A 33 5.81 -14.15 4.89
N LEU A 34 5.35 -13.13 5.64
CA LEU A 34 5.90 -11.78 5.56
C LEU A 34 7.17 -11.61 6.40
N ASP A 35 7.42 -12.48 7.40
CA ASP A 35 8.60 -12.38 8.28
C ASP A 35 9.91 -12.46 7.50
N ALA A 36 9.93 -13.22 6.39
CA ALA A 36 11.08 -13.36 5.50
C ALA A 36 11.49 -12.03 4.85
N TYR A 37 10.55 -11.09 4.72
CA TYR A 37 10.82 -9.80 4.10
C TYR A 37 11.35 -8.76 5.08
N ASN A 38 11.18 -8.95 6.40
CA ASN A 38 11.56 -7.95 7.40
C ASN A 38 11.04 -6.55 7.04
N ALA A 39 9.75 -6.43 6.75
CA ALA A 39 9.12 -5.14 6.44
C ALA A 39 9.11 -4.23 7.67
N ASP A 40 9.24 -2.93 7.48
CA ASP A 40 8.98 -1.93 8.52
C ASP A 40 7.48 -1.70 8.70
N ILE A 41 6.77 -1.60 7.58
CA ILE A 41 5.33 -1.35 7.52
C ILE A 41 4.67 -2.37 6.61
N ALA A 42 3.56 -2.96 7.04
CA ALA A 42 2.73 -3.85 6.23
C ALA A 42 1.27 -3.40 6.21
N VAL A 43 0.75 -3.11 5.01
CA VAL A 43 -0.64 -2.70 4.75
C VAL A 43 -1.41 -3.90 4.22
N ILE A 44 -2.31 -4.46 5.03
CA ILE A 44 -2.96 -5.74 4.76
C ILE A 44 -4.47 -5.55 4.53
N SER A 45 -4.88 -5.69 3.28
CA SER A 45 -6.29 -5.69 2.88
C SER A 45 -6.95 -7.03 3.16
N GLU A 46 -8.27 -7.01 3.39
CA GLU A 46 -9.06 -8.16 3.85
C GLU A 46 -8.51 -8.84 5.11
N CYS A 47 -7.80 -8.10 5.95
CA CYS A 47 -7.29 -8.59 7.23
C CYS A 47 -8.43 -8.75 8.24
N GLU A 48 -8.49 -9.89 8.91
CA GLU A 48 -9.40 -10.08 10.03
C GLU A 48 -9.06 -9.14 11.20
N ASN A 49 -10.03 -8.87 12.06
CA ASN A 49 -9.86 -7.98 13.21
C ASN A 49 -8.75 -8.51 14.15
N PRO A 50 -7.79 -7.66 14.56
CA PRO A 50 -6.72 -8.00 15.50
C PRO A 50 -7.11 -8.63 16.84
N GLU A 51 -8.29 -8.34 17.37
CA GLU A 51 -8.78 -9.02 18.59
C GLU A 51 -8.92 -10.54 18.37
N ASN A 52 -9.09 -10.96 17.12
CA ASN A 52 -9.09 -12.36 16.71
C ASN A 52 -7.71 -12.87 16.24
N LEU A 53 -6.69 -12.00 16.13
CA LEU A 53 -5.33 -12.39 15.75
C LEU A 53 -4.64 -13.04 16.96
N LYS A 54 -4.94 -14.31 17.17
CA LYS A 54 -3.98 -15.21 17.83
C LYS A 54 -2.97 -15.62 16.78
N PHE A 55 -1.92 -14.82 16.62
CA PHE A 55 -0.79 -15.19 15.78
C PHE A 55 -0.28 -16.57 16.19
N GLN A 56 0.18 -17.35 15.22
CA GLN A 56 0.92 -18.57 15.53
C GLN A 56 2.14 -18.21 16.39
N THR A 57 2.58 -19.13 17.24
CA THR A 57 3.63 -18.90 18.26
C THR A 57 4.93 -18.32 17.72
N ASP A 58 5.18 -18.50 16.42
CA ASP A 58 6.46 -18.21 15.79
C ASP A 58 6.43 -16.93 14.93
N ALA A 59 5.26 -16.28 14.80
CA ALA A 59 5.13 -15.05 14.01
C ALA A 59 5.68 -13.85 14.79
N LYS A 60 6.36 -12.94 14.08
CA LYS A 60 6.75 -11.66 14.66
C LYS A 60 5.50 -10.86 15.06
N LEU A 61 5.52 -10.32 16.28
CA LEU A 61 4.48 -9.41 16.75
C LEU A 61 4.76 -7.99 16.25
N PRO A 62 3.73 -7.24 15.85
CA PRO A 62 3.90 -5.85 15.47
C PRO A 62 4.18 -4.97 16.69
N ASN A 63 5.03 -3.94 16.52
CA ASN A 63 5.30 -2.90 17.50
C ASN A 63 4.19 -1.87 17.59
N ASP A 64 3.41 -1.71 16.52
CA ASP A 64 2.18 -0.91 16.49
C ASP A 64 1.20 -1.44 15.44
N LEU A 65 -0.08 -1.13 15.63
CA LEU A 65 -1.15 -1.67 14.80
C LEU A 65 -2.33 -0.70 14.74
N LEU A 66 -2.78 -0.43 13.52
CA LEU A 66 -4.06 0.21 13.23
C LEU A 66 -4.92 -0.74 12.41
N TRP A 67 -6.17 -0.95 12.83
CA TRP A 67 -7.14 -1.72 12.04
C TRP A 67 -8.46 -0.97 11.92
N TYR A 68 -9.06 -1.04 10.74
CA TYR A 68 -10.37 -0.46 10.46
C TYR A 68 -11.24 -1.45 9.69
N GLY A 69 -12.47 -1.65 10.16
CA GLY A 69 -13.44 -2.52 9.51
C GLY A 69 -14.69 -2.74 10.37
N THR A 70 -15.77 -3.17 9.73
CA THR A 70 -17.03 -3.52 10.41
C THR A 70 -17.29 -5.03 10.42
N ASN A 71 -16.53 -5.80 9.64
CA ASN A 71 -16.61 -7.25 9.60
C ASN A 71 -15.43 -7.83 10.40
N PRO A 72 -15.67 -8.68 11.42
CA PRO A 72 -14.60 -9.26 12.23
C PRO A 72 -13.62 -10.14 11.44
N HIS A 73 -14.02 -10.62 10.25
CA HIS A 73 -13.22 -11.49 9.39
C HIS A 73 -12.51 -10.74 8.26
N LYS A 74 -12.85 -9.47 7.98
CA LYS A 74 -12.21 -8.67 6.93
C LYS A 74 -12.31 -7.16 7.18
N GLY A 75 -11.17 -6.51 7.07
CA GLY A 75 -10.97 -5.07 7.19
C GLY A 75 -9.64 -4.70 6.56
N LEU A 76 -9.11 -3.54 6.94
CA LEU A 76 -7.82 -3.05 6.51
C LEU A 76 -6.93 -2.83 7.74
N ALA A 77 -5.78 -3.48 7.75
CA ALA A 77 -4.79 -3.37 8.82
C ALA A 77 -3.53 -2.66 8.32
N VAL A 78 -2.87 -1.91 9.21
CA VAL A 78 -1.51 -1.43 9.04
C VAL A 78 -0.71 -1.90 10.26
N PHE A 79 0.33 -2.69 10.00
CA PHE A 79 1.23 -3.24 11.01
C PHE A 79 2.58 -2.54 10.92
N SER A 80 3.16 -2.22 12.07
CA SER A 80 4.53 -1.74 12.20
C SER A 80 5.37 -2.86 12.80
N TYR A 81 6.52 -3.15 12.21
CA TYR A 81 7.52 -4.05 12.77
C TYR A 81 8.83 -3.32 13.09
N SER A 82 8.80 -1.98 13.06
CA SER A 82 9.89 -1.09 13.46
C SER A 82 9.37 0.01 14.40
N ASN A 83 9.98 1.19 14.40
CA ASN A 83 9.62 2.26 15.34
C ASN A 83 8.38 3.05 14.91
N TYR A 84 7.89 2.84 13.69
CA TYR A 84 6.73 3.56 13.16
C TYR A 84 5.48 3.36 14.02
N LYS A 85 4.75 4.46 14.22
CA LYS A 85 3.46 4.53 14.91
C LYS A 85 2.39 5.06 13.98
N PHE A 86 1.14 4.66 14.23
CA PHE A 86 0.01 4.99 13.37
C PHE A 86 -1.10 5.70 14.14
N GLN A 87 -1.57 6.80 13.57
CA GLN A 87 -2.77 7.48 14.03
C GLN A 87 -3.73 7.71 12.87
N LEU A 88 -4.94 7.16 12.96
CA LEU A 88 -6.02 7.54 12.04
C LEU A 88 -6.34 9.03 12.25
N LEU A 89 -6.27 9.82 11.18
CA LEU A 89 -6.54 11.25 11.28
C LEU A 89 -8.04 11.51 11.54
N ASP A 90 -8.35 12.50 12.38
CA ASP A 90 -9.73 12.89 12.72
C ASP A 90 -10.56 13.34 11.51
N SER A 91 -9.88 13.73 10.42
CA SER A 91 -10.48 14.07 9.15
C SER A 91 -11.04 12.87 8.39
N HIS A 92 -10.77 11.63 8.85
CA HIS A 92 -11.30 10.41 8.26
C HIS A 92 -12.82 10.50 8.10
N ASN A 93 -13.27 10.30 6.87
CA ASN A 93 -14.67 10.28 6.50
C ASN A 93 -15.14 8.82 6.38
N PRO A 94 -16.01 8.33 7.30
CA PRO A 94 -16.49 6.95 7.30
C PRO A 94 -17.23 6.54 6.02
N LEU A 95 -17.73 7.50 5.21
CA LEU A 95 -18.35 7.21 3.91
C LEU A 95 -17.36 6.57 2.92
N PHE A 96 -16.05 6.85 3.06
CA PHE A 96 -15.01 6.22 2.25
C PHE A 96 -14.48 4.92 2.84
N LYS A 97 -15.04 4.43 3.96
CA LYS A 97 -14.66 3.17 4.61
C LYS A 97 -13.16 3.00 4.76
N ASN A 98 -12.56 2.11 3.96
CA ASN A 98 -11.18 1.66 4.05
C ASN A 98 -10.24 2.47 3.15
N ILE A 99 -10.53 3.75 2.93
CA ILE A 99 -9.56 4.73 2.43
C ILE A 99 -9.16 5.58 3.64
N LEU A 100 -8.08 5.17 4.30
CA LEU A 100 -7.72 5.63 5.64
C LEU A 100 -6.56 6.64 5.58
N PRO A 101 -6.78 7.93 5.91
CA PRO A 101 -5.70 8.88 6.10
C PRO A 101 -5.04 8.65 7.47
N ILE A 102 -3.76 8.26 7.47
CA ILE A 102 -3.01 7.86 8.66
C ILE A 102 -1.77 8.73 8.76
N ALA A 103 -1.54 9.34 9.93
CA ALA A 103 -0.23 9.88 10.27
C ALA A 103 0.69 8.72 10.66
N VAL A 104 1.84 8.65 9.99
CA VAL A 104 2.92 7.70 10.29
C VAL A 104 4.07 8.48 10.90
N THR A 105 4.46 8.14 12.12
CA THR A 105 5.49 8.88 12.88
C THR A 105 6.47 7.97 13.60
N GLY A 106 7.61 8.51 14.05
CA GLY A 106 8.52 7.83 14.99
C GLY A 106 9.57 6.91 14.36
N GLY A 107 9.57 6.74 13.03
CA GLY A 107 10.70 6.18 12.29
C GLY A 107 11.63 7.26 11.75
N ASP A 108 12.37 6.96 10.68
CA ASP A 108 13.35 7.88 10.10
C ASP A 108 12.71 9.07 9.38
N ILE A 109 11.48 8.90 8.90
CA ILE A 109 10.69 9.95 8.27
C ILE A 109 9.22 9.91 8.72
N ASP A 110 8.67 11.06 9.08
CA ASP A 110 7.23 11.20 9.29
C ASP A 110 6.52 11.50 7.97
N PHE A 111 5.38 10.85 7.72
CA PHE A 111 4.61 11.03 6.49
C PHE A 111 3.12 10.73 6.66
N THR A 112 2.31 11.13 5.66
CA THR A 112 0.90 10.76 5.57
C THR A 112 0.75 9.52 4.70
N LEU A 113 0.16 8.47 5.26
CA LEU A 113 -0.17 7.23 4.57
C LEU A 113 -1.67 7.18 4.29
N PHE A 114 -2.06 6.90 3.05
CA PHE A 114 -3.40 6.44 2.71
C PHE A 114 -3.37 4.93 2.51
N ALA A 115 -3.78 4.18 3.53
CA ALA A 115 -4.02 2.75 3.38
C ALA A 115 -5.34 2.55 2.63
N ILE A 116 -5.32 1.71 1.59
CA ILE A 116 -6.43 1.58 0.63
C ILE A 116 -6.88 0.13 0.50
N TRP A 117 -8.18 -0.10 0.71
CA TRP A 117 -8.91 -1.26 0.21
C TRP A 117 -10.23 -0.81 -0.42
N ALA A 118 -10.23 -0.71 -1.74
CA ALA A 118 -11.38 -0.22 -2.51
C ALA A 118 -12.45 -1.30 -2.65
N ASN A 119 -13.46 -1.23 -1.78
CA ASN A 119 -14.64 -2.07 -1.82
C ASN A 119 -15.75 -1.46 -0.94
N ASN A 120 -16.62 -0.66 -1.54
CA ASN A 120 -17.74 -0.02 -0.87
C ASN A 120 -19.08 -0.42 -1.50
N PRO A 121 -19.60 -1.63 -1.24
CA PRO A 121 -20.82 -2.13 -1.85
C PRO A 121 -22.08 -1.31 -1.48
N GLN A 122 -22.00 -0.47 -0.45
CA GLN A 122 -23.10 0.40 -0.01
C GLN A 122 -23.17 1.72 -0.81
N ASP A 123 -22.09 2.11 -1.49
CA ASP A 123 -22.08 3.27 -2.38
C ASP A 123 -22.65 2.89 -3.75
N LYS A 124 -23.87 3.35 -4.04
CA LYS A 124 -24.56 3.05 -5.31
C LYS A 124 -23.93 3.76 -6.50
N ASP A 125 -23.22 4.86 -6.29
CA ASP A 125 -22.61 5.65 -7.36
C ASP A 125 -21.25 5.09 -7.78
N GLY A 126 -20.58 4.32 -6.92
CA GLY A 126 -19.40 3.57 -7.31
C GLY A 126 -18.65 2.86 -6.20
N GLN A 127 -18.61 1.53 -6.29
CA GLN A 127 -18.17 0.64 -5.22
C GLN A 127 -16.66 0.35 -5.20
N TYR A 128 -15.92 0.66 -6.26
CA TYR A 128 -14.49 0.30 -6.40
C TYR A 128 -13.67 1.57 -6.63
N VAL A 129 -13.00 1.72 -7.78
CA VAL A 129 -12.15 2.88 -8.10
C VAL A 129 -12.81 4.26 -7.87
N THR A 130 -14.13 4.37 -8.06
CA THR A 130 -14.84 5.63 -7.77
C THR A 130 -14.79 6.01 -6.29
N GLN A 131 -14.75 5.03 -5.37
CA GLN A 131 -14.51 5.26 -3.95
C GLN A 131 -13.15 5.95 -3.74
N VAL A 132 -12.10 5.44 -4.39
CA VAL A 132 -10.75 6.02 -4.34
C VAL A 132 -10.78 7.43 -4.92
N TRP A 133 -11.37 7.61 -6.09
CA TRP A 133 -11.51 8.93 -6.73
C TRP A 133 -12.24 9.94 -5.84
N LYS A 134 -13.37 9.58 -5.23
CA LYS A 134 -14.10 10.47 -4.30
C LYS A 134 -13.23 10.81 -3.08
N ALA A 135 -12.52 9.83 -2.53
CA ALA A 135 -11.67 10.03 -1.36
C ALA A 135 -10.48 10.96 -1.64
N ILE A 136 -9.75 10.79 -2.76
CA ILE A 136 -8.62 11.67 -3.08
C ILE A 136 -9.04 13.11 -3.40
N ASN A 137 -10.28 13.33 -3.84
CA ASN A 137 -10.85 14.67 -3.99
C ASN A 137 -11.22 15.28 -2.63
N TYR A 138 -11.82 14.49 -1.74
CA TYR A 138 -12.16 14.96 -0.40
C TYR A 138 -10.91 15.26 0.45
N TYR A 139 -9.89 14.41 0.38
CA TYR A 139 -8.65 14.56 1.15
C TYR A 139 -7.56 15.36 0.41
N GLU A 140 -7.93 16.17 -0.58
CA GLU A 140 -6.96 16.90 -1.40
C GLU A 140 -5.96 17.73 -0.56
N ASP A 141 -6.43 18.32 0.54
CA ASP A 141 -5.57 19.10 1.43
C ASP A 141 -4.58 18.26 2.24
N LEU A 142 -4.80 16.95 2.38
CA LEU A 142 -3.87 16.03 3.05
C LEU A 142 -2.90 15.37 2.07
N ILE A 143 -3.28 15.25 0.79
CA ILE A 143 -2.46 14.66 -0.26
C ILE A 143 -1.48 15.71 -0.77
N LYS A 144 -0.26 15.70 -0.23
CA LYS A 144 0.78 16.70 -0.50
C LYS A 144 1.83 16.17 -1.47
N GLU A 145 2.52 17.11 -2.12
CA GLU A 145 3.64 16.83 -3.05
C GLU A 145 4.83 16.13 -2.39
N HIS A 146 4.93 16.17 -1.06
CA HIS A 146 5.97 15.52 -0.28
C HIS A 146 5.35 14.71 0.85
N LYS A 147 6.10 13.72 1.36
CA LYS A 147 5.74 12.93 2.54
C LYS A 147 4.34 12.32 2.45
N THR A 148 3.96 11.79 1.29
CA THR A 148 2.67 11.16 1.05
C THR A 148 2.83 9.82 0.33
N ILE A 149 2.26 8.76 0.90
CA ILE A 149 2.17 7.44 0.26
C ILE A 149 0.70 7.03 0.24
N LEU A 150 0.22 6.49 -0.87
CA LEU A 150 -1.07 5.81 -0.99
C LEU A 150 -0.81 4.38 -1.43
N ILE A 151 -1.24 3.40 -0.64
CA ILE A 151 -0.85 1.99 -0.88
C ILE A 151 -1.97 1.02 -0.48
N GLY A 152 -2.14 -0.04 -1.27
CA GLY A 152 -3.05 -1.14 -0.97
C GLY A 152 -3.74 -1.68 -2.22
N ASP A 153 -4.94 -2.24 -2.04
CA ASP A 153 -5.77 -2.84 -3.09
C ASP A 153 -6.75 -1.79 -3.63
N PHE A 154 -6.46 -1.26 -4.82
CA PHE A 154 -7.28 -0.23 -5.45
C PHE A 154 -8.46 -0.82 -6.22
N ASN A 155 -8.51 -2.15 -6.38
CA ASN A 155 -9.55 -2.86 -7.11
C ASN A 155 -9.89 -2.20 -8.46
N SER A 156 -8.85 -1.80 -9.19
CA SER A 156 -8.96 -0.96 -10.37
C SER A 156 -7.75 -1.08 -11.26
N ASN A 157 -7.93 -0.82 -12.55
CA ASN A 157 -6.87 -0.76 -13.55
C ASN A 157 -7.41 0.01 -14.77
N THR A 158 -6.54 0.71 -15.50
CA THR A 158 -6.89 1.46 -16.71
C THR A 158 -7.60 0.61 -17.77
N ILE A 159 -7.34 -0.71 -17.86
CA ILE A 159 -8.00 -1.59 -18.84
C ILE A 159 -9.53 -1.63 -18.69
N TRP A 160 -10.08 -1.22 -17.54
CA TRP A 160 -11.53 -1.19 -17.28
C TRP A 160 -12.13 0.22 -17.28
N ASP A 161 -11.35 1.23 -17.66
CA ASP A 161 -11.86 2.59 -17.75
C ASP A 161 -13.03 2.69 -18.72
N LYS A 162 -14.04 3.46 -18.32
CA LYS A 162 -15.25 3.70 -19.12
C LYS A 162 -15.27 5.16 -19.57
N PRO A 163 -15.50 5.45 -20.87
CA PRO A 163 -15.38 6.82 -21.43
C PRO A 163 -16.21 7.92 -20.75
N ARG A 164 -17.30 7.56 -20.05
CA ARG A 164 -18.22 8.52 -19.40
C ARG A 164 -18.18 8.48 -17.87
N ARG A 165 -17.27 7.71 -17.28
CA ARG A 165 -17.15 7.59 -15.82
C ARG A 165 -15.97 8.43 -15.36
N GLU A 166 -16.26 9.55 -14.70
CA GLU A 166 -15.22 10.44 -14.17
C GLU A 166 -14.38 9.73 -13.11
N GLY A 167 -15.00 9.09 -12.11
CA GLY A 167 -14.26 8.32 -11.11
C GLY A 167 -13.79 6.95 -11.64
N ASN A 168 -12.67 6.94 -12.35
CA ASN A 168 -12.02 5.77 -12.96
C ASN A 168 -10.51 5.69 -12.59
N HIS A 169 -9.77 4.71 -13.11
CA HIS A 169 -8.36 4.55 -12.70
C HIS A 169 -7.47 5.65 -13.28
N THR A 170 -7.59 5.95 -14.58
CA THR A 170 -6.77 6.98 -15.22
C THR A 170 -6.95 8.36 -14.58
N THR A 171 -8.16 8.72 -14.16
CA THR A 171 -8.42 10.00 -13.46
C THR A 171 -7.81 10.05 -12.06
N VAL A 172 -7.79 8.92 -11.33
CA VAL A 172 -7.04 8.81 -10.07
C VAL A 172 -5.55 9.05 -10.32
N VAL A 173 -4.98 8.37 -11.31
CA VAL A 173 -3.56 8.53 -11.68
C VAL A 173 -3.25 9.98 -12.07
N ASN A 174 -4.08 10.60 -12.90
CA ASN A 174 -3.88 11.99 -13.34
C ASN A 174 -3.95 12.98 -12.17
N LYS A 175 -4.95 12.85 -11.28
CA LYS A 175 -5.09 13.74 -10.13
C LYS A 175 -3.93 13.60 -9.14
N LEU A 176 -3.43 12.39 -8.91
CA LEU A 176 -2.21 12.18 -8.11
C LEU A 176 -0.98 12.78 -8.81
N GLY A 177 -0.88 12.64 -10.14
CA GLY A 177 0.18 13.22 -10.95
C GLY A 177 0.24 14.74 -10.90
N GLU A 178 -0.90 15.43 -10.79
CA GLU A 178 -0.96 16.90 -10.56
C GLU A 178 -0.27 17.32 -9.25
N LYS A 179 -0.23 16.43 -8.25
CA LYS A 179 0.48 16.61 -6.98
C LYS A 179 1.89 15.98 -7.00
N LYS A 180 2.40 15.55 -8.17
CA LYS A 180 3.65 14.80 -8.34
C LYS A 180 3.75 13.54 -7.47
N ILE A 181 2.63 12.85 -7.32
CA ILE A 181 2.55 11.53 -6.71
C ILE A 181 2.41 10.50 -7.83
N PHE A 182 3.32 9.53 -7.87
CA PHE A 182 3.43 8.58 -8.98
C PHE A 182 3.42 7.13 -8.49
N SER A 183 2.96 6.22 -9.35
CA SER A 183 3.03 4.78 -9.06
C SER A 183 4.48 4.31 -9.04
N THR A 184 4.92 3.73 -7.92
CA THR A 184 6.27 3.20 -7.75
C THR A 184 6.56 2.10 -8.76
N TYR A 185 5.61 1.18 -8.96
CA TYR A 185 5.69 0.09 -9.93
C TYR A 185 5.98 0.61 -11.35
N HIS A 186 5.13 1.51 -11.84
CA HIS A 186 5.25 2.02 -13.21
C HIS A 186 6.54 2.78 -13.44
N LYS A 187 6.99 3.55 -12.44
CA LYS A 187 8.27 4.26 -12.53
C LYS A 187 9.45 3.29 -12.54
N TYR A 188 9.45 2.31 -11.64
CA TYR A 188 10.56 1.38 -11.46
C TYR A 188 10.73 0.45 -12.67
N PHE A 189 9.64 -0.18 -13.11
CA PHE A 189 9.66 -1.09 -14.27
C PHE A 189 9.57 -0.36 -15.62
N LYS A 190 9.39 0.97 -15.62
CA LYS A 190 9.22 1.80 -16.82
C LYS A 190 8.06 1.30 -17.71
N GLN A 191 6.94 0.98 -17.08
CA GLN A 191 5.74 0.48 -17.74
C GLN A 191 4.66 1.57 -17.81
N GLU A 192 3.77 1.42 -18.79
CA GLU A 192 2.59 2.27 -18.93
C GLU A 192 1.42 1.69 -18.13
N GLN A 193 0.55 2.58 -17.62
CA GLN A 193 -0.69 2.19 -16.94
C GLN A 193 -1.54 1.28 -17.83
N GLY A 194 -2.03 0.16 -17.27
CA GLY A 194 -2.81 -0.84 -18.01
C GLY A 194 -1.99 -1.79 -18.90
N LYS A 195 -0.65 -1.71 -18.86
CA LYS A 195 0.26 -2.64 -19.53
C LYS A 195 1.17 -3.37 -18.53
N GLU A 196 0.71 -3.55 -17.30
CA GLU A 196 1.49 -4.16 -16.24
C GLU A 196 1.82 -5.62 -16.56
N GLU A 197 3.11 -5.95 -16.65
CA GLU A 197 3.59 -7.32 -16.90
C GLU A 197 3.51 -8.21 -15.65
N HIS A 198 3.55 -7.63 -14.45
CA HIS A 198 3.56 -8.36 -13.18
C HIS A 198 2.18 -8.27 -12.51
N PRO A 199 1.37 -9.34 -12.51
CA PRO A 199 0.04 -9.31 -11.92
C PRO A 199 0.09 -9.36 -10.40
N THR A 200 -0.76 -8.57 -9.74
CA THR A 200 -0.96 -8.62 -8.29
C THR A 200 -2.20 -9.40 -7.89
N LEU A 201 -3.13 -9.69 -8.81
CA LEU A 201 -4.28 -10.59 -8.63
C LEU A 201 -4.28 -11.68 -9.70
N TYR A 202 -4.64 -12.91 -9.28
CA TYR A 202 -5.06 -13.98 -10.18
C TYR A 202 -6.46 -14.42 -9.83
N LEU A 203 -7.46 -14.03 -10.63
CA LEU A 203 -8.87 -14.22 -10.29
C LEU A 203 -9.20 -15.70 -10.06
N TYR A 204 -9.77 -16.01 -8.90
CA TYR A 204 -10.03 -17.39 -8.42
C TYR A 204 -8.77 -18.27 -8.31
N ARG A 205 -7.59 -17.64 -8.19
CA ARG A 205 -6.27 -18.30 -8.22
C ARG A 205 -5.96 -18.97 -9.54
N HIS A 206 -6.60 -18.58 -10.63
CA HIS A 206 -6.32 -19.13 -11.96
C HIS A 206 -5.18 -18.34 -12.62
N GLU A 207 -4.08 -19.01 -12.94
CA GLU A 207 -2.90 -18.40 -13.57
C GLU A 207 -3.23 -17.68 -14.89
N ASN A 208 -4.24 -18.16 -15.62
CA ASN A 208 -4.70 -17.56 -16.89
C ASN A 208 -5.71 -16.41 -16.73
N LYS A 209 -5.94 -15.91 -15.50
CA LYS A 209 -6.77 -14.72 -15.24
C LYS A 209 -6.02 -13.66 -14.42
N PRO A 210 -4.88 -13.14 -14.92
CA PRO A 210 -4.05 -12.17 -14.21
C PRO A 210 -4.58 -10.74 -14.32
N TYR A 211 -4.42 -9.96 -13.25
CA TYR A 211 -4.67 -8.52 -13.20
C TYR A 211 -3.67 -7.82 -12.26
N HIS A 212 -3.46 -6.52 -12.44
CA HIS A 212 -2.69 -5.69 -11.50
C HIS A 212 -3.65 -4.69 -10.83
N LEU A 213 -3.87 -4.85 -9.52
CA LEU A 213 -4.86 -4.11 -8.72
C LEU A 213 -4.28 -3.47 -7.45
N ASP A 214 -3.20 -4.06 -6.93
CA ASP A 214 -2.51 -3.56 -5.76
C ASP A 214 -1.41 -2.58 -6.20
N TYR A 215 -1.44 -1.35 -5.65
CA TYR A 215 -0.53 -0.28 -6.05
C TYR A 215 0.10 0.39 -4.83
N CYS A 216 1.28 0.97 -5.06
CA CYS A 216 1.88 1.99 -4.21
C CYS A 216 2.10 3.25 -5.06
N PHE A 217 1.47 4.35 -4.66
CA PHE A 217 1.70 5.69 -5.20
C PHE A 217 2.45 6.50 -4.14
N ALA A 218 3.57 7.11 -4.51
CA ALA A 218 4.40 7.84 -3.58
C ALA A 218 4.72 9.24 -4.11
N SER A 219 4.84 10.20 -3.20
CA SER A 219 5.25 11.56 -3.49
C SER A 219 6.68 11.64 -4.03
N GLN A 220 6.99 12.75 -4.69
CA GLN A 220 8.23 12.93 -5.44
C GLN A 220 9.50 12.67 -4.61
N ASP A 221 9.50 13.05 -3.33
CA ASP A 221 10.60 12.80 -2.38
C ASP A 221 10.84 11.32 -2.12
N PHE A 222 9.78 10.52 -1.95
CA PHE A 222 9.91 9.06 -1.87
C PHE A 222 10.36 8.45 -3.20
N MET A 223 9.90 8.99 -4.33
CA MET A 223 10.30 8.51 -5.65
C MET A 223 11.80 8.72 -5.94
N GLU A 224 12.41 9.76 -5.38
CA GLU A 224 13.83 10.07 -5.53
C GLU A 224 14.75 9.10 -4.78
N VAL A 225 14.23 8.47 -3.72
CA VAL A 225 14.94 7.46 -2.92
C VAL A 225 14.38 6.04 -3.13
N LEU A 226 13.55 5.83 -4.16
CA LEU A 226 13.01 4.51 -4.50
C LEU A 226 14.15 3.58 -4.95
N GLU A 227 14.44 2.56 -4.14
CA GLU A 227 15.51 1.61 -4.38
C GLU A 227 15.02 0.40 -5.18
N SER A 228 13.89 -0.20 -4.77
CA SER A 228 13.32 -1.34 -5.49
C SER A 228 11.81 -1.47 -5.34
N VAL A 229 11.19 -2.12 -6.34
CA VAL A 229 9.82 -2.61 -6.31
C VAL A 229 9.81 -4.08 -6.72
N GLU A 230 9.15 -4.92 -5.93
CA GLU A 230 8.98 -6.34 -6.19
C GLU A 230 7.50 -6.72 -6.10
N VAL A 231 7.08 -7.69 -6.92
CA VAL A 231 5.75 -8.29 -6.88
C VAL A 231 5.91 -9.78 -6.63
N GLY A 232 5.19 -10.33 -5.64
CA GLY A 232 5.21 -11.75 -5.34
C GLY A 232 4.80 -12.61 -6.53
N THR A 233 5.46 -13.75 -6.72
CA THR A 233 5.17 -14.65 -7.85
C THR A 233 3.86 -15.41 -7.65
N TYR A 234 3.30 -15.92 -8.74
CA TYR A 234 2.13 -16.81 -8.66
C TYR A 234 2.45 -18.07 -7.85
N GLN A 235 3.59 -18.71 -8.13
CA GLN A 235 4.01 -19.99 -7.56
C GLN A 235 4.14 -19.91 -6.03
N ASP A 236 4.70 -18.81 -5.51
CA ASP A 236 4.95 -18.68 -4.07
C ASP A 236 3.69 -18.27 -3.29
N TRP A 237 2.80 -17.48 -3.91
CA TRP A 237 1.73 -16.80 -3.17
C TRP A 237 0.32 -17.34 -3.40
N THR A 238 0.07 -18.08 -4.50
CA THR A 238 -1.30 -18.45 -4.90
C THR A 238 -2.04 -19.32 -3.87
N MET A 239 -1.30 -20.12 -3.09
CA MET A 239 -1.90 -20.94 -2.03
C MET A 239 -2.36 -20.11 -0.83
N LEU A 240 -1.76 -18.94 -0.61
CA LEU A 240 -2.04 -18.05 0.51
C LEU A 240 -3.16 -17.07 0.18
N SER A 241 -3.12 -16.49 -1.02
CA SER A 241 -4.10 -15.52 -1.51
C SER A 241 -4.15 -15.53 -3.04
N ASP A 242 -5.31 -15.18 -3.59
CA ASP A 242 -5.43 -14.80 -4.99
C ASP A 242 -4.66 -13.52 -5.32
N HIS A 243 -4.36 -12.68 -4.32
CA HIS A 243 -3.46 -11.54 -4.45
C HIS A 243 -2.01 -11.82 -4.04
N LYS A 244 -1.09 -11.07 -4.62
CA LYS A 244 0.37 -11.18 -4.50
C LYS A 244 0.87 -9.88 -3.88
N PRO A 245 1.78 -9.92 -2.91
CA PRO A 245 2.25 -8.71 -2.26
C PRO A 245 3.02 -7.83 -3.25
N ILE A 246 2.89 -6.53 -3.10
CA ILE A 246 3.84 -5.56 -3.64
C ILE A 246 4.75 -5.10 -2.49
N ILE A 247 6.06 -5.13 -2.74
CA ILE A 247 7.11 -4.84 -1.75
C ILE A 247 7.94 -3.70 -2.30
N ILE A 248 8.12 -2.64 -1.51
CA ILE A 248 8.82 -1.43 -1.93
C ILE A 248 9.89 -1.10 -0.91
N ASN A 249 11.10 -0.79 -1.40
CA ASN A 249 12.21 -0.30 -0.59
C ASN A 249 12.52 1.15 -0.93
N PHE A 250 12.62 1.98 0.09
CA PHE A 250 13.06 3.37 0.01
C PHE A 250 14.35 3.56 0.80
N ASN A 251 15.31 4.28 0.25
CA ASN A 251 16.62 4.53 0.84
C ASN A 251 16.63 5.82 1.65
N ILE A 252 16.16 5.76 2.90
CA ILE A 252 15.84 6.93 3.76
C ILE A 252 16.92 7.20 4.81
#